data_AF-A0A497LRB2-F1
#
_entry.id   AF-A0A497LRB2-F1
#
_cell.length_a   1.000
_cell.length_b   1.000
_cell.length_c   1.000
_cell.angle_alpha   90.00
_cell.angle_beta   90.00
_cell.angle_gamma   90.00
#
_symmetry.space_group_name_H-M   'P 1'
#
loop_
_entity.id
_entity.type
_entity.pdbx_description
1 polymer ?
#
loop_
_entity_poly.entity_id
_entity_poly.type
_entity_poly.pdbx_seq_one_letter_code
_entity_poly.pdbx_strand_id
1 'polypeptide(L)'
;MKIWYDACTGKHVRYGVAIARRLRKLGHEVILTTRKHPDTLALVKLLDEKFIVVGRYSPESLMTRLRESIRRQALFCKLFKEQTPDIAVSHGSVELCRTAFGLGIPIISTADTVYAEAVNR
;
A
#
# COMPACT_ATOMS: atom_id res chain seq x y z
N MET A 1 10.56 -1.50 -14.81
CA MET A 1 10.10 -2.32 -13.66
C MET A 1 8.67 -1.93 -13.32
N LYS A 2 7.90 -2.89 -12.82
CA LYS A 2 6.56 -2.74 -12.26
C LYS A 2 6.68 -2.64 -10.74
N ILE A 3 6.34 -1.48 -10.21
CA ILE A 3 6.57 -1.10 -8.81
C ILE A 3 5.23 -0.99 -8.10
N TRP A 4 5.06 -1.70 -7.00
CA TRP A 4 3.86 -1.63 -6.17
C TRP A 4 4.08 -0.72 -4.96
N TYR A 5 3.21 0.25 -4.74
CA TYR A 5 3.15 1.06 -3.52
C TYR A 5 1.76 0.99 -2.89
N ASP A 6 1.69 0.84 -1.56
CA ASP A 6 0.42 0.78 -0.82
C ASP A 6 0.24 1.94 0.17
N ALA A 7 -0.87 2.65 0.02
CA ALA A 7 -1.26 3.77 0.87
C ALA A 7 -2.35 3.38 1.89
N CYS A 8 -1.95 3.15 3.14
CA CYS A 8 -2.85 2.85 4.25
C CYS A 8 -3.59 4.07 4.84
N THR A 9 -3.07 5.29 4.64
CA THR A 9 -3.55 6.55 5.19
C THR A 9 -3.38 7.69 4.19
N GLY A 10 -3.99 8.84 4.44
CA GLY A 10 -3.87 10.02 3.59
C GLY A 10 -2.44 10.53 3.41
N LYS A 11 -1.63 10.51 4.47
CA LYS A 11 -0.20 10.87 4.36
C LYS A 11 0.55 9.92 3.40
N HIS A 12 0.22 8.63 3.41
CA HIS A 12 0.81 7.66 2.47
C HIS A 12 0.33 7.93 1.03
N VAL A 13 -0.90 8.42 0.82
CA VAL A 13 -1.35 8.82 -0.52
C VAL A 13 -0.45 9.93 -1.07
N ARG A 14 -0.23 11.01 -0.30
CA ARG A 14 0.64 12.12 -0.71
C ARG A 14 2.06 11.64 -1.05
N TYR A 15 2.63 10.81 -0.18
CA TYR A 15 3.97 10.25 -0.37
C TYR A 15 4.04 9.34 -1.60
N GLY A 16 3.07 8.45 -1.77
CA GLY A 16 2.93 7.56 -2.91
C GLY A 16 2.81 8.29 -4.24
N VAL A 17 2.04 9.40 -4.31
CA VAL A 17 1.91 10.22 -5.53
C VAL A 17 3.26 10.83 -5.92
N ALA A 18 4.01 11.38 -4.97
CA ALA A 18 5.32 11.96 -5.23
C ALA A 18 6.30 10.90 -5.79
N ILE A 19 6.35 9.73 -5.16
CA ILE A 19 7.16 8.59 -5.60
C ILE A 19 6.73 8.12 -6.99
N ALA A 20 5.44 7.92 -7.22
CA ALA A 20 4.91 7.43 -8.49
C ALA A 20 5.26 8.35 -9.65
N ARG A 21 5.07 9.67 -9.48
CA ARG A 21 5.41 10.67 -10.49
C ARG A 21 6.90 10.64 -10.83
N ARG A 22 7.78 10.48 -9.84
CA ARG A 22 9.22 10.37 -10.08
C ARG A 22 9.58 9.08 -10.82
N LEU A 23 9.07 7.94 -10.38
CA LEU A 23 9.37 6.63 -10.98
C LEU A 23 8.83 6.51 -12.41
N ARG A 24 7.63 7.04 -12.70
CA ARG A 24 7.09 7.08 -14.07
C ARG A 24 7.95 7.91 -15.02
N LYS A 25 8.50 9.05 -14.56
CA LYS A 25 9.47 9.84 -15.35
C LYS A 25 10.77 9.08 -15.66
N LEU A 26 11.10 8.06 -14.86
CA LEU A 26 12.24 7.16 -15.09
C LEU A 26 11.86 5.93 -15.95
N GLY A 27 10.65 5.89 -16.50
CA GLY A 27 10.19 4.79 -17.37
C GLY A 27 9.70 3.56 -16.62
N HIS A 28 9.33 3.67 -15.34
CA HIS A 28 8.77 2.57 -14.56
C HIS A 28 7.24 2.60 -14.54
N GLU A 29 6.63 1.42 -14.50
CA GLU A 29 5.20 1.26 -14.24
C GLU A 29 4.96 1.26 -12.73
N VAL A 30 3.95 2.00 -12.27
CA VAL A 30 3.67 2.13 -10.83
C VAL A 30 2.21 1.77 -10.56
N ILE A 31 2.03 0.71 -9.77
CA ILE A 31 0.74 0.27 -9.25
C ILE A 31 0.55 0.88 -7.87
N LEU A 32 -0.46 1.73 -7.74
CA LEU A 32 -0.83 2.38 -6.49
C LEU A 32 -2.07 1.70 -5.92
N THR A 33 -1.96 1.14 -4.72
CA THR A 33 -3.10 0.61 -3.98
C THR A 33 -3.40 1.47 -2.77
N THR A 34 -4.66 1.53 -2.38
CA THR A 34 -5.09 2.12 -1.11
C THR A 34 -6.21 1.26 -0.50
N ARG A 35 -6.79 1.70 0.61
CA ARG A 35 -7.99 1.13 1.22
C ARG A 35 -9.00 2.21 1.47
N LYS A 36 -10.26 1.85 1.65
CA LYS A 36 -11.26 2.79 2.19
C LYS A 36 -10.84 3.19 3.60
N HIS A 37 -10.32 4.39 3.76
CA HIS A 37 -9.93 5.02 5.01
C HIS A 37 -10.51 6.45 5.00
N PRO A 38 -10.83 7.06 6.14
CA PRO A 38 -11.52 8.36 6.17
C PRO A 38 -10.92 9.47 5.30
N ASP A 39 -9.60 9.47 5.11
CA ASP A 39 -8.88 10.53 4.38
C ASP A 39 -8.32 10.10 3.00
N THR A 40 -8.26 8.81 2.68
CA THR A 40 -7.52 8.34 1.49
C THR A 40 -8.24 8.71 0.20
N LEU A 41 -9.53 8.42 0.09
CA LEU A 41 -10.29 8.62 -1.15
C LEU A 41 -10.41 10.11 -1.53
N ALA A 42 -10.62 10.97 -0.53
CA ALA A 42 -10.67 12.41 -0.74
C ALA A 42 -9.33 12.95 -1.26
N LEU A 43 -8.20 12.48 -0.70
CA LEU A 43 -6.86 12.87 -1.14
C LEU A 43 -6.50 12.30 -2.51
N VAL A 44 -6.89 11.06 -2.82
CA VAL A 44 -6.72 10.48 -4.15
C VAL A 44 -7.42 11.34 -5.21
N LYS A 45 -8.67 11.75 -4.94
CA LYS A 45 -9.43 12.65 -5.83
C LYS A 45 -8.77 14.02 -5.95
N LEU A 46 -8.31 14.59 -4.83
CA LEU A 46 -7.66 15.90 -4.82
C LEU A 46 -6.34 15.93 -5.62
N LEU A 47 -5.56 14.85 -5.55
CA LEU A 47 -4.25 14.78 -6.20
C LEU A 47 -4.32 14.31 -7.66
N ASP A 48 -5.52 13.98 -8.15
CA ASP A 48 -5.79 13.46 -9.49
C ASP A 48 -4.85 12.31 -9.87
N GLU A 49 -4.81 11.29 -9.02
CA GLU A 49 -3.93 10.14 -9.19
C GLU A 49 -4.74 8.83 -9.14
N LYS A 50 -4.32 7.84 -9.92
CA LYS A 50 -5.06 6.57 -10.02
C LYS A 50 -4.60 5.59 -8.94
N PHE A 51 -5.47 5.36 -7.96
CA PHE A 51 -5.29 4.32 -6.95
C PHE A 51 -6.34 3.22 -7.11
N ILE A 52 -5.90 1.97 -6.96
CA ILE A 52 -6.77 0.80 -6.82
C ILE A 52 -7.20 0.71 -5.37
N VAL A 53 -8.50 0.83 -5.10
CA VAL A 53 -9.05 0.71 -3.74
C VAL A 53 -9.23 -0.76 -3.40
N VAL A 54 -8.42 -1.26 -2.46
CA VAL A 54 -8.42 -2.65 -2.00
C VAL A 54 -8.72 -2.72 -0.50
N GLY A 55 -9.88 -3.28 -0.16
CA GLY A 55 -10.33 -3.43 1.22
C GLY A 55 -10.70 -2.11 1.89
N ARG A 56 -10.76 -2.14 3.22
CA ARG A 56 -11.17 -1.00 4.07
C ARG A 56 -10.46 -1.02 5.41
N TYR A 57 -10.42 0.14 6.05
CA TYR A 57 -10.03 0.30 7.43
C TYR A 57 -11.26 0.11 8.33
N SER A 58 -11.16 -0.74 9.35
CA SER A 58 -12.19 -0.94 10.37
C SER A 58 -11.52 -0.87 11.74
N PRO A 59 -11.61 0.28 12.44
CA PRO A 59 -10.95 0.49 13.73
C PRO A 59 -11.76 0.03 14.95
N GLU A 60 -12.90 -0.65 14.76
CA GLU A 60 -13.83 -1.00 15.84
C GLU A 60 -13.20 -1.86 16.95
N SER A 61 -12.25 -2.74 16.58
CA SER A 61 -11.50 -3.57 17.52
C SER A 61 -10.23 -4.14 16.89
N LEU A 62 -9.32 -4.71 17.69
CA LEU A 62 -8.14 -5.41 17.15
C LEU A 62 -8.53 -6.59 16.24
N MET A 63 -9.60 -7.30 16.60
CA MET A 63 -10.09 -8.45 15.83
C MET A 63 -10.68 -8.03 14.47
N THR A 64 -11.45 -6.93 14.43
CA THR A 64 -11.98 -6.42 13.15
C THR A 64 -10.86 -5.90 12.25
N ARG A 65 -9.87 -5.18 12.80
CA ARG A 65 -8.66 -4.78 12.08
C ARG A 65 -7.91 -5.96 11.47
N LEU A 66 -7.66 -7.00 12.28
CA LEU A 66 -6.98 -8.22 11.81
C LEU A 66 -7.77 -8.90 10.69
N ARG A 67 -9.09 -9.05 10.87
CA ARG A 67 -9.96 -9.68 9.87
C ARG A 67 -9.97 -8.92 8.55
N GLU A 68 -10.06 -7.59 8.57
CA GLU A 68 -9.98 -6.77 7.35
C GLU A 68 -8.58 -6.80 6.73
N SER A 69 -7.52 -6.88 7.54
CA SER A 69 -6.14 -7.06 7.07
C SER A 69 -5.97 -8.37 6.29
N ILE A 70 -6.47 -9.49 6.84
CA ILE A 70 -6.44 -10.80 6.16
C ILE A 70 -7.24 -10.78 4.85
N ARG A 71 -8.44 -10.18 4.87
CA ARG A 71 -9.27 -10.02 3.66
C ARG A 71 -8.53 -9.23 2.59
N ARG A 72 -7.86 -8.14 2.98
CA ARG A 72 -7.11 -7.29 2.06
C ARG A 72 -5.91 -8.02 1.45
N GLN A 73 -5.21 -8.85 2.23
CA GLN A 73 -4.15 -9.72 1.71
C GLN A 73 -4.69 -10.72 0.66
N ALA A 74 -5.84 -11.36 0.91
CA ALA A 74 -6.48 -12.24 -0.07
C ALA A 74 -6.85 -11.50 -1.37
N LEU A 75 -7.32 -10.25 -1.26
CA LEU A 75 -7.59 -9.39 -2.42
C LEU A 75 -6.31 -9.03 -3.18
N PHE A 76 -5.19 -8.76 -2.49
CA PHE A 76 -3.90 -8.54 -3.16
C PHE A 76 -3.41 -9.80 -3.88
N CYS A 77 -3.55 -11.00 -3.30
CA CYS A 77 -3.24 -12.24 -3.99
C CYS A 77 -4.06 -12.41 -5.28
N LYS A 78 -5.34 -12.01 -5.26
CA LYS A 78 -6.18 -11.99 -6.47
C LYS A 78 -5.71 -10.93 -7.48
N LEU A 79 -5.38 -9.73 -7.01
CA LEU A 79 -4.93 -8.61 -7.84
C LEU A 79 -3.64 -8.94 -8.60
N PHE A 80 -2.69 -9.61 -7.93
CA PHE A 80 -1.37 -9.90 -8.48
C PHE A 80 -1.24 -11.32 -9.04
N LYS A 81 -2.34 -12.05 -9.21
CA LYS A 81 -2.32 -13.43 -9.72
C LYS A 81 -1.65 -13.56 -11.10
N GLU A 82 -1.91 -12.60 -11.99
CA GLU A 82 -1.42 -12.62 -13.38
C GLU A 82 -0.32 -11.59 -13.64
N GLN A 83 -0.18 -10.61 -12.75
CA GLN A 83 0.71 -9.45 -12.95
C GLN A 83 1.45 -9.11 -11.66
N THR A 84 2.36 -10.00 -11.25
CA THR A 84 3.19 -9.82 -10.08
C THR A 84 4.14 -8.60 -10.26
N PRO A 85 4.20 -7.67 -9.29
CA PRO A 85 5.19 -6.59 -9.29
C PRO A 85 6.63 -7.10 -9.14
N ASP A 86 7.59 -6.37 -9.71
CA ASP A 86 9.02 -6.68 -9.56
C ASP A 86 9.55 -6.28 -8.16
N ILE A 87 8.94 -5.26 -7.55
CA ILE A 87 9.35 -4.70 -6.25
C ILE A 87 8.16 -4.04 -5.56
N ALA A 88 8.14 -4.10 -4.23
CA ALA A 88 7.13 -3.47 -3.40
C ALA A 88 7.75 -2.38 -2.51
N VAL A 89 7.11 -1.22 -2.45
CA VAL A 89 7.52 -0.07 -1.63
C VAL A 89 6.48 0.11 -0.53
N SER A 90 6.90 -0.09 0.71
CA SER A 90 6.06 0.02 1.90
C SER A 90 6.40 1.29 2.68
N HIS A 91 5.39 1.91 3.26
CA HIS A 91 5.56 2.88 4.35
C HIS A 91 4.81 2.36 5.58
N GLY A 92 5.29 1.25 6.14
CA GLY A 92 4.64 0.54 7.24
C GLY A 92 3.31 -0.14 6.88
N SER A 93 3.10 -0.52 5.61
CA SER A 93 1.93 -1.30 5.20
C SER A 93 2.14 -2.78 5.52
N VAL A 94 1.48 -3.25 6.59
CA VAL A 94 1.53 -4.66 7.03
C VAL A 94 1.00 -5.61 5.96
N GLU A 95 -0.11 -5.26 5.32
CA GLU A 95 -0.71 -6.12 4.28
C GLU A 95 0.17 -6.22 3.04
N LEU A 96 0.77 -5.10 2.59
CA LEU A 96 1.71 -5.14 1.48
C LEU A 96 2.92 -6.00 1.84
N CYS A 97 3.53 -5.78 3.00
CA CYS A 97 4.72 -6.52 3.42
C CYS A 97 4.43 -8.02 3.50
N ARG A 98 3.31 -8.43 4.10
CA ARG A 98 2.96 -9.85 4.23
C ARG A 98 2.67 -10.50 2.88
N THR A 99 1.96 -9.83 1.99
CA THR A 99 1.67 -10.35 0.64
C THR A 99 2.93 -10.40 -0.22
N ALA A 100 3.72 -9.34 -0.25
CA ALA A 100 4.99 -9.29 -0.99
C ALA A 100 5.94 -10.40 -0.53
N PHE A 101 6.10 -10.58 0.79
CA PHE A 101 6.88 -11.68 1.34
C PHE A 101 6.38 -13.05 0.87
N GLY A 102 5.06 -13.29 0.92
CA GLY A 102 4.47 -14.55 0.47
C GLY A 102 4.62 -14.83 -1.02
N LEU A 103 4.75 -13.79 -1.84
CA LEU A 103 4.92 -13.87 -3.30
C LEU A 103 6.39 -13.79 -3.73
N GLY A 104 7.35 -13.69 -2.80
CA GLY A 104 8.77 -13.54 -3.12
C GLY A 104 9.14 -12.19 -3.74
N ILE A 105 8.32 -11.15 -3.56
CA ILE A 105 8.58 -9.81 -4.09
C ILE A 105 9.53 -9.07 -3.12
N PRO A 106 10.67 -8.53 -3.58
CA PRO A 106 11.55 -7.71 -2.77
C PRO A 106 10.81 -6.48 -2.20
N ILE A 107 11.09 -6.15 -0.93
CA ILE A 107 10.42 -5.06 -0.21
C ILE A 107 11.42 -3.96 0.11
N ILE A 108 11.15 -2.74 -0.35
CA ILE A 108 11.75 -1.52 0.18
C ILE A 108 10.80 -0.97 1.25
N SER A 109 11.21 -1.03 2.51
CA SER A 109 10.43 -0.46 3.61
C SER A 109 10.95 0.92 3.97
N THR A 110 10.04 1.89 4.06
CA THR A 110 10.30 3.23 4.57
C THR A 110 9.50 3.42 5.86
N ALA A 111 9.98 4.30 6.73
CA ALA A 111 9.33 4.61 8.00
C ALA A 111 9.29 6.12 8.20
N ASP A 112 8.32 6.59 8.98
CA ASP A 112 8.19 7.99 9.39
C ASP A 112 9.35 8.38 10.32
N THR A 113 9.62 7.50 11.29
CA THR A 113 10.70 7.66 12.25
C THR A 113 11.14 6.30 12.80
N VAL A 114 12.40 6.20 13.21
CA VAL A 114 12.95 5.01 13.90
C VAL A 114 12.28 4.76 15.24
N TYR A 115 11.64 5.77 15.84
CA TYR A 115 10.95 5.67 17.12
C TYR A 115 9.50 5.14 17.03
N ALA A 116 9.02 4.78 15.83
CA ALA A 116 7.65 4.31 15.62
C ALA A 116 7.45 2.84 16.05
N GLU A 117 7.54 2.57 17.36
CA GLU A 117 7.52 1.21 17.91
C GLU A 117 6.32 0.37 17.45
N ALA A 118 5.10 0.92 17.48
CA ALA A 118 3.90 0.16 17.17
C ALA A 118 3.85 -0.37 15.73
N VAL A 119 4.50 0.32 14.78
CA VAL A 119 4.58 -0.06 13.37
C VAL A 119 5.80 -0.94 13.09
N ASN A 120 6.83 -0.85 13.94
CA ASN A 120 8.09 -1.57 13.80
C ASN A 120 8.16 -2.89 14.60
N ARG A 121 7.12 -3.21 15.38
CA ARG A 121 7.00 -4.48 16.12
C ARG A 121 6.75 -5.68 15.20
#